data_AF-A0A1I6RE99-F1
#
_entry.id   AF-A0A1I6RE99-F1
#
_cell.length_a   1.000
_cell.length_b   1.000
_cell.length_c   1.000
_cell.angle_alpha   90.00
_cell.angle_beta   90.00
_cell.angle_gamma   90.00
#
_symmetry.space_group_name_H-M   'P 1'
#
loop_
_entity.id
_entity.type
_entity.pdbx_description
1 polymer ?
#
loop_
_entity_poly.entity_id
_entity_poly.type
_entity_poly.pdbx_seq_one_letter_code
_entity_poly.pdbx_strand_id
1 'polypeptide(L)'
;MFRVRVGMLVLLMVVVLGFTFDAHGTWAKENSAFRNVSKGSPSVEYVITGKARVWEGTYLYRVKDGKKIISNGFGTASVGAPEWGDFKQVITLPKSPSAMKKTLKVEIYEESMKDGTAINKLTLSLKKGKFSEANSAFKKIAINDPKVTYSFKGEARVFEGVYHYAISDGHNYLAKGYGMASAGGPEWGAFSKKVRIPLSKMPVNGTLMLELYEESAKDGQPINNVDMLLDQLPWN
;
A
#
# COMPACT_ATOMS: atom_id res chain seq x y z
N MET A 1 -41.42 -9.88 32.19
CA MET A 1 -40.42 -10.58 31.35
C MET A 1 -39.88 -9.56 30.34
N PHE A 2 -38.88 -8.77 30.72
CA PHE A 2 -38.31 -7.71 29.88
C PHE A 2 -37.11 -8.27 29.09
N ARG A 3 -37.19 -8.27 27.76
CA ARG A 3 -36.07 -8.59 26.88
C ARG A 3 -35.32 -7.29 26.57
N VAL A 4 -34.12 -7.16 27.11
CA VAL A 4 -33.14 -6.12 26.77
C VAL A 4 -32.72 -6.33 25.31
N ARG A 5 -32.90 -5.30 24.47
CA ARG A 5 -32.22 -5.23 23.17
C ARG A 5 -30.78 -4.81 23.44
N VAL A 6 -29.86 -5.75 23.27
CA VAL A 6 -28.43 -5.43 23.21
C VAL A 6 -28.21 -4.71 21.88
N GLY A 7 -28.07 -3.38 21.96
CA GLY A 7 -27.58 -2.58 20.84
C GLY A 7 -26.17 -3.02 20.52
N MET A 8 -25.98 -3.58 19.33
CA MET A 8 -24.66 -3.90 18.80
C MET A 8 -23.93 -2.59 18.54
N LEU A 9 -23.04 -2.24 19.47
CA LEU A 9 -22.09 -1.14 19.31
C LEU A 9 -21.14 -1.51 18.18
N VAL A 10 -21.40 -1.02 16.97
CA VAL A 10 -20.45 -1.11 15.86
C VAL A 10 -19.29 -0.20 16.20
N LEU A 11 -18.23 -0.78 16.75
CA LEU A 11 -16.97 -0.10 16.99
C LEU A 11 -16.36 0.21 15.62
N LEU A 12 -16.56 1.46 15.17
CA LEU A 12 -15.93 2.01 13.98
C LEU A 12 -14.42 2.07 14.24
N MET A 13 -13.70 1.00 13.91
CA MET A 13 -12.24 1.01 13.91
C MET A 13 -11.78 1.73 12.65
N VAL A 14 -11.82 3.07 12.68
CA VAL A 14 -11.09 3.89 11.72
C VAL A 14 -9.63 3.67 12.03
N VAL A 15 -9.01 2.71 11.35
CA VAL A 15 -7.57 2.55 11.34
C VAL A 15 -7.02 3.71 10.51
N VAL A 16 -6.88 4.87 11.15
CA VAL A 16 -6.00 5.93 10.67
C VAL A 16 -4.59 5.36 10.77
N LEU A 17 -4.12 4.73 9.70
CA LEU A 17 -2.71 4.34 9.56
C LEU A 17 -1.89 5.62 9.43
N GLY A 18 -1.66 6.28 10.57
CA GLY A 18 -0.50 7.13 10.75
C GLY A 18 0.72 6.27 10.44
N PHE A 19 1.59 6.79 9.57
CA PHE A 19 2.86 6.13 9.26
C PHE A 19 3.64 5.97 10.57
N THR A 20 3.78 4.73 11.05
CA THR A 20 4.70 4.45 12.14
C THR A 20 6.09 4.44 11.57
N PHE A 21 6.86 5.48 11.92
CA PHE A 21 8.30 5.48 11.74
C PHE A 21 8.87 4.76 12.95
N ASP A 22 9.70 3.75 12.70
CA ASP A 22 10.30 2.97 13.77
C ASP A 22 11.25 3.86 14.56
N ALA A 23 11.03 4.01 15.87
CA ALA A 23 11.92 4.78 16.74
C ALA A 23 13.30 4.12 16.88
N HIS A 24 13.41 2.85 16.50
CA HIS A 24 14.64 2.08 16.39
C HIS A 24 15.13 1.91 14.94
N GLY A 25 14.64 2.76 14.02
CA GLY A 25 14.94 2.67 12.60
C GLY A 25 16.44 2.67 12.28
N THR A 26 16.82 1.90 11.25
CA THR A 26 18.13 2.04 10.60
C THR A 26 18.24 3.43 10.00
N TRP A 27 19.08 4.28 10.58
CA TRP A 27 19.38 5.61 10.06
C TRP A 27 20.41 5.50 8.94
N ALA A 28 20.22 6.29 7.88
CA ALA A 28 21.26 6.43 6.87
C ALA A 28 22.45 7.20 7.46
N LYS A 29 23.66 6.96 6.93
CA LYS A 29 24.83 7.75 7.31
C LYS A 29 24.63 9.19 6.82
N GLU A 30 24.68 10.14 7.74
CA GLU A 30 24.51 11.56 7.44
C GLU A 30 25.72 12.13 6.68
N ASN A 31 25.49 13.20 5.93
CA ASN A 31 26.54 13.94 5.25
C ASN A 31 26.21 15.45 5.16
N SER A 32 26.97 16.18 4.35
CA SER A 32 26.83 17.62 4.16
C SER A 32 25.49 18.07 3.56
N ALA A 33 24.74 17.17 2.91
CA ALA A 33 23.49 17.48 2.22
C ALA A 33 22.27 16.73 2.77
N PHE A 34 22.43 15.61 3.46
CA PHE A 34 21.32 14.79 3.97
C PHE A 34 21.56 14.36 5.41
N ARG A 35 20.53 14.47 6.24
CA ARG A 35 20.54 14.04 7.65
C ARG A 35 19.17 13.57 8.11
N ASN A 36 19.12 12.90 9.27
CA ASN A 36 17.88 12.40 9.87
C ASN A 36 17.04 11.52 8.90
N VAL A 37 17.71 10.84 7.97
CA VAL A 37 17.04 10.03 6.95
C VAL A 37 16.56 8.73 7.59
N SER A 38 15.26 8.48 7.46
CA SER A 38 14.59 7.30 7.99
C SER A 38 13.54 6.77 7.02
N LYS A 39 13.21 5.47 7.16
CA LYS A 39 12.18 4.78 6.40
C LYS A 39 10.96 4.45 7.25
N GLY A 40 9.79 4.41 6.61
CA GLY A 40 8.57 3.86 7.19
C GLY A 40 8.40 2.38 6.85
N SER A 41 7.47 1.72 7.55
CA SER A 41 7.09 0.34 7.26
C SER A 41 6.44 0.22 5.87
N PRO A 42 6.92 -0.66 4.98
CA PRO A 42 6.34 -0.82 3.66
C PRO A 42 4.96 -1.49 3.71
N SER A 43 4.16 -1.24 2.69
CA SER A 43 2.83 -1.84 2.53
C SER A 43 2.59 -2.32 1.09
N VAL A 44 1.66 -3.25 0.91
CA VAL A 44 1.20 -3.72 -0.40
C VAL A 44 -0.23 -3.23 -0.61
N GLU A 45 -0.44 -2.51 -1.71
CA GLU A 45 -1.72 -1.94 -2.12
C GLU A 45 -2.33 -2.80 -3.25
N TYR A 46 -3.57 -3.24 -3.03
CA TYR A 46 -4.40 -3.91 -4.02
C TYR A 46 -5.59 -3.02 -4.37
N VAL A 47 -5.84 -2.82 -5.65
CA VAL A 47 -7.00 -2.06 -6.14
C VAL A 47 -7.90 -2.99 -6.93
N ILE A 48 -9.09 -3.24 -6.39
CA ILE A 48 -10.14 -4.06 -6.98
C ILE A 48 -11.23 -3.13 -7.48
N THR A 49 -11.67 -3.33 -8.70
CA THR A 49 -12.78 -2.60 -9.32
C THR A 49 -13.80 -3.58 -9.86
N GLY A 50 -15.04 -3.16 -9.95
CA GLY A 50 -16.08 -3.97 -10.54
C GLY A 50 -17.45 -3.35 -10.38
N LYS A 51 -18.48 -4.16 -10.64
CA LYS A 51 -19.87 -3.79 -10.39
C LYS A 51 -20.45 -4.64 -9.27
N ALA A 52 -21.20 -3.99 -8.40
CA ALA A 52 -21.91 -4.61 -7.30
C ALA A 52 -23.39 -4.21 -7.33
N ARG A 53 -24.26 -5.17 -7.03
CA ARG A 53 -25.70 -4.99 -6.82
C ARG A 53 -26.00 -5.61 -5.47
N VAL A 54 -25.87 -4.79 -4.43
CA VAL A 54 -25.91 -5.21 -3.04
C VAL A 54 -26.87 -4.31 -2.26
N TRP A 55 -27.48 -4.83 -1.19
CA TRP A 55 -28.41 -4.07 -0.36
C TRP A 55 -27.73 -2.80 0.19
N GLU A 56 -28.40 -1.64 0.08
CA GLU A 56 -27.87 -0.33 0.48
C GLU A 56 -26.51 0.04 -0.15
N GLY A 57 -26.10 -0.66 -1.23
CA GLY A 57 -24.81 -0.43 -1.87
C GLY A 57 -23.62 -0.88 -1.02
N THR A 58 -23.80 -1.58 0.10
CA THR A 58 -22.71 -1.98 0.99
C THR A 58 -22.35 -3.45 0.81
N TYR A 59 -21.06 -3.74 0.68
CA TYR A 59 -20.53 -5.10 0.66
C TYR A 59 -19.39 -5.24 1.67
N LEU A 60 -19.12 -6.47 2.07
CA LEU A 60 -17.99 -6.83 2.93
C LEU A 60 -16.89 -7.46 2.11
N TYR A 61 -15.66 -7.33 2.59
CA TYR A 61 -14.53 -8.06 2.06
C TYR A 61 -13.67 -8.68 3.16
N ARG A 62 -12.97 -9.75 2.81
CA ARG A 62 -11.87 -10.29 3.61
C ARG A 62 -10.78 -10.88 2.75
N VAL A 63 -9.54 -10.61 3.13
CA VAL A 63 -8.34 -11.16 2.50
C VAL A 63 -7.86 -12.36 3.28
N LYS A 64 -7.54 -13.44 2.57
CA LYS A 64 -7.17 -14.73 3.15
C LYS A 64 -5.87 -15.26 2.59
N ASP A 65 -5.00 -15.71 3.51
CA ASP A 65 -3.88 -16.61 3.22
C ASP A 65 -4.28 -18.01 3.69
N GLY A 66 -4.71 -18.85 2.73
CA GLY A 66 -5.34 -20.14 3.02
C GLY A 66 -6.62 -19.97 3.85
N LYS A 67 -6.63 -20.51 5.08
CA LYS A 67 -7.75 -20.40 6.02
C LYS A 67 -7.70 -19.13 6.88
N LYS A 68 -6.54 -18.47 6.99
CA LYS A 68 -6.33 -17.31 7.86
C LYS A 68 -6.83 -16.04 7.19
N ILE A 69 -7.68 -15.29 7.89
CA ILE A 69 -8.06 -13.93 7.49
C ILE A 69 -6.94 -12.98 7.95
N ILE A 70 -6.41 -12.17 7.03
CA ILE A 70 -5.32 -11.23 7.30
C ILE A 70 -5.74 -9.76 7.17
N SER A 71 -6.91 -9.51 6.60
CA SER A 71 -7.55 -8.19 6.54
C SER A 71 -9.04 -8.40 6.23
N ASN A 72 -9.89 -7.51 6.71
CA ASN A 72 -11.30 -7.46 6.36
C ASN A 72 -11.80 -6.01 6.44
N GLY A 73 -13.02 -5.79 5.99
CA GLY A 73 -13.66 -4.50 6.04
C GLY A 73 -14.90 -4.49 5.17
N PHE A 74 -15.36 -3.31 4.83
CA PHE A 74 -16.48 -3.09 3.93
C PHE A 74 -16.11 -2.08 2.84
N GLY A 75 -16.92 -2.05 1.79
CA GLY A 75 -16.87 -1.04 0.76
C GLY A 75 -18.27 -0.73 0.26
N THR A 76 -18.35 0.32 -0.55
CA THR A 76 -19.61 0.80 -1.11
C THR A 76 -19.57 0.80 -2.63
N ALA A 77 -20.69 0.42 -3.22
CA ALA A 77 -21.01 0.62 -4.62
C ALA A 77 -21.62 2.01 -4.81
N SER A 78 -21.47 2.56 -6.03
CA SER A 78 -22.01 3.88 -6.37
C SER A 78 -23.53 3.98 -6.31
N VAL A 79 -24.24 2.84 -6.37
CA VAL A 79 -25.68 2.73 -6.18
C VAL A 79 -26.00 1.36 -5.54
N GLY A 80 -27.04 1.31 -4.71
CA GLY A 80 -27.54 0.07 -4.11
C GLY A 80 -28.45 -0.73 -5.04
N ALA A 81 -28.73 -1.97 -4.65
CA ALA A 81 -29.72 -2.80 -5.33
C ALA A 81 -31.09 -2.09 -5.42
N PRO A 82 -31.86 -2.27 -6.51
CA PRO A 82 -31.70 -3.32 -7.53
C PRO A 82 -30.68 -2.99 -8.64
N GLU A 83 -30.11 -1.78 -8.65
CA GLU A 83 -29.19 -1.38 -9.71
C GLU A 83 -27.75 -1.86 -9.50
N TRP A 84 -26.99 -1.89 -10.59
CA TRP A 84 -25.57 -2.24 -10.57
C TRP A 84 -24.71 -0.98 -10.40
N GLY A 85 -24.17 -0.77 -9.21
CA GLY A 85 -23.20 0.28 -8.94
C GLY A 85 -21.77 -0.13 -9.24
N ASP A 86 -20.94 0.85 -9.62
CA ASP A 86 -19.50 0.67 -9.71
C ASP A 86 -18.88 0.73 -8.31
N PHE A 87 -17.86 -0.08 -8.05
CA PHE A 87 -17.10 0.00 -6.82
C PHE A 87 -15.59 0.01 -7.08
N LYS A 88 -14.86 0.62 -6.16
CA LYS A 88 -13.40 0.61 -6.10
C LYS A 88 -12.97 0.32 -4.67
N GLN A 89 -12.51 -0.91 -4.44
CA GLN A 89 -11.93 -1.31 -3.16
C GLN A 89 -10.41 -1.13 -3.22
N VAL A 90 -9.86 -0.34 -2.30
CA VAL A 90 -8.42 -0.29 -2.04
C VAL A 90 -8.16 -1.08 -0.76
N ILE A 91 -7.28 -2.08 -0.85
CA ILE A 91 -6.84 -2.87 0.29
C ILE A 91 -5.36 -2.61 0.50
N THR A 92 -5.00 -2.09 1.66
CA THR A 92 -3.61 -1.88 2.06
C THR A 92 -3.23 -2.89 3.13
N LEU A 93 -2.21 -3.69 2.87
CA LEU A 93 -1.68 -4.68 3.80
C LEU A 93 -0.27 -4.28 4.21
N PRO A 94 0.12 -4.38 5.49
CA PRO A 94 1.54 -4.32 5.86
C PRO A 94 2.35 -5.33 5.05
N LYS A 95 3.55 -4.96 4.59
CA LYS A 95 4.39 -5.87 3.82
C LYS A 95 4.70 -7.09 4.69
N SER A 96 4.39 -8.27 4.16
CA SER A 96 4.69 -9.56 4.78
C SER A 96 4.77 -10.62 3.68
N PRO A 97 5.41 -11.78 3.94
CA PRO A 97 5.40 -12.88 2.99
C PRO A 97 3.98 -13.22 2.53
N SER A 98 3.01 -13.29 3.46
CA SER A 98 1.59 -13.52 3.15
C SER A 98 1.01 -12.47 2.19
N ALA A 99 1.25 -11.18 2.44
CA ALA A 99 0.72 -10.09 1.62
C ALA A 99 1.30 -10.05 0.20
N MET A 100 2.37 -10.80 -0.10
CA MET A 100 3.02 -10.87 -1.41
C MET A 100 2.83 -12.23 -2.11
N LYS A 101 2.16 -13.21 -1.47
CA LYS A 101 1.92 -14.53 -2.06
C LYS A 101 1.00 -14.44 -3.27
N LYS A 102 1.37 -15.11 -4.36
CA LYS A 102 0.53 -15.29 -5.56
C LYS A 102 -0.78 -16.02 -5.28
N THR A 103 -0.84 -16.79 -4.19
CA THR A 103 -2.02 -17.57 -3.76
C THR A 103 -2.97 -16.80 -2.87
N LEU A 104 -2.65 -15.54 -2.51
CA LEU A 104 -3.48 -14.71 -1.67
C LEU A 104 -4.86 -14.49 -2.33
N LYS A 105 -5.94 -14.59 -1.54
CA LYS A 105 -7.31 -14.47 -2.05
C LYS A 105 -8.05 -13.34 -1.35
N VAL A 106 -8.99 -12.74 -2.07
CA VAL A 106 -10.03 -11.87 -1.52
C VAL A 106 -11.38 -12.54 -1.68
N GLU A 107 -12.19 -12.47 -0.64
CA GLU A 107 -13.62 -12.78 -0.70
C GLU A 107 -14.37 -11.45 -0.58
N ILE A 108 -15.25 -11.16 -1.54
CA ILE A 108 -16.24 -10.08 -1.46
C ILE A 108 -17.62 -10.71 -1.33
N TYR A 109 -18.46 -10.20 -0.44
CA TYR A 109 -19.73 -10.84 -0.09
C TYR A 109 -20.72 -9.85 0.52
N GLU A 110 -21.98 -10.27 0.61
CA GLU A 110 -23.00 -9.62 1.42
C GLU A 110 -23.25 -10.44 2.69
N GLU A 111 -23.68 -9.79 3.74
CA GLU A 111 -24.10 -10.46 4.97
C GLU A 111 -25.62 -10.61 4.98
N SER A 112 -26.08 -11.83 5.28
CA SER A 112 -27.50 -12.14 5.42
C SER A 112 -28.05 -11.42 6.66
N MET A 113 -29.03 -10.55 6.46
CA MET A 113 -29.72 -9.86 7.56
C MET A 113 -30.50 -10.82 8.49
N LYS A 114 -30.69 -12.07 8.07
CA LYS A 114 -31.39 -13.09 8.86
C LYS A 114 -30.48 -13.73 9.91
N ASP A 115 -29.23 -14.02 9.57
CA ASP A 115 -28.36 -14.89 10.36
C ASP A 115 -26.86 -14.53 10.32
N GLY A 116 -26.49 -13.41 9.70
CA GLY A 116 -25.10 -12.96 9.62
C GLY A 116 -24.21 -13.78 8.68
N THR A 117 -24.80 -14.71 7.91
CA THR A 117 -24.01 -15.57 7.03
C THR A 117 -23.56 -14.83 5.76
N ALA A 118 -22.36 -15.17 5.27
CA ALA A 118 -21.85 -14.61 4.02
C ALA A 118 -22.61 -15.21 2.81
N ILE A 119 -23.42 -14.38 2.16
CA ILE A 119 -24.18 -14.70 0.95
C ILE A 119 -23.59 -13.99 -0.26
N ASN A 120 -23.96 -14.45 -1.47
CA ASN A 120 -23.44 -13.91 -2.75
C ASN A 120 -21.92 -13.74 -2.77
N LYS A 121 -21.21 -14.65 -2.10
CA LYS A 121 -19.76 -14.58 -1.95
C LYS A 121 -19.06 -14.88 -3.27
N LEU A 122 -18.12 -14.02 -3.62
CA LEU A 122 -17.19 -14.20 -4.73
C LEU A 122 -15.76 -14.26 -4.21
N THR A 123 -15.02 -15.31 -4.57
CA THR A 123 -13.63 -15.52 -4.14
C THR A 123 -12.69 -15.38 -5.32
N LEU A 124 -11.70 -14.50 -5.23
CA LEU A 124 -10.76 -14.20 -6.31
C LEU A 124 -9.32 -14.24 -5.80
N SER A 125 -8.38 -14.62 -6.66
CA SER A 125 -6.96 -14.44 -6.38
C SER A 125 -6.58 -12.95 -6.49
N LEU A 126 -5.84 -12.43 -5.52
CA LEU A 126 -5.32 -11.06 -5.53
C LEU A 126 -4.11 -10.94 -6.48
N LYS A 127 -4.36 -11.10 -7.77
CA LYS A 127 -3.39 -10.92 -8.85
C LYS A 127 -3.97 -9.97 -9.90
N LYS A 128 -3.10 -9.23 -10.60
CA LYS A 128 -3.49 -8.41 -11.75
C LYS A 128 -4.32 -9.24 -12.74
N GLY A 129 -5.45 -8.71 -13.17
CA GLY A 129 -6.26 -9.36 -14.19
C GLY A 129 -7.70 -8.88 -14.25
N LYS A 130 -8.39 -9.31 -15.30
CA LYS A 130 -9.86 -9.25 -15.40
C LYS A 130 -10.40 -10.65 -15.11
N PHE A 131 -11.44 -10.73 -14.31
CA PHE A 131 -12.03 -11.96 -13.81
C PHE A 131 -13.42 -12.12 -14.42
N SER A 132 -13.68 -13.30 -14.99
CA SER A 132 -14.99 -13.65 -15.58
C SER A 132 -15.98 -14.14 -14.54
N GLU A 133 -15.49 -14.54 -13.36
CA GLU A 133 -16.28 -14.99 -12.24
C GLU A 133 -17.25 -13.88 -11.79
N ALA A 134 -18.53 -14.24 -11.70
CA ALA A 134 -19.61 -13.35 -11.35
C ALA A 134 -20.71 -14.12 -10.62
N ASN A 135 -21.58 -13.40 -9.92
CA ASN A 135 -22.77 -13.95 -9.29
C ASN A 135 -23.92 -12.92 -9.30
N SER A 136 -24.97 -13.19 -8.53
CA SER A 136 -26.14 -12.31 -8.36
C SER A 136 -25.82 -10.90 -7.87
N ALA A 137 -24.70 -10.71 -7.17
CA ALA A 137 -24.32 -9.46 -6.52
C ALA A 137 -23.06 -8.81 -7.09
N PHE A 138 -22.13 -9.56 -7.69
CA PHE A 138 -20.83 -9.05 -8.15
C PHE A 138 -20.53 -9.48 -9.58
N LYS A 139 -20.03 -8.56 -10.42
CA LYS A 139 -19.60 -8.86 -11.80
C LYS A 139 -18.57 -7.87 -12.33
N LYS A 140 -17.97 -8.20 -13.47
CA LYS A 140 -16.97 -7.37 -14.19
C LYS A 140 -15.78 -7.00 -13.29
N ILE A 141 -15.27 -7.96 -12.53
CA ILE A 141 -14.20 -7.69 -11.57
C ILE A 141 -12.86 -7.55 -12.29
N ALA A 142 -12.10 -6.52 -11.94
CA ALA A 142 -10.74 -6.31 -12.38
C ALA A 142 -9.86 -5.90 -11.21
N ILE A 143 -8.67 -6.48 -11.15
CA ILE A 143 -7.64 -6.16 -10.16
C ILE A 143 -6.48 -5.52 -10.92
N ASN A 144 -6.11 -4.31 -10.51
CA ASN A 144 -4.97 -3.60 -11.06
C ASN A 144 -3.65 -4.28 -10.66
N ASP A 145 -2.55 -3.87 -11.29
CA ASP A 145 -1.22 -4.35 -10.86
C ASP A 145 -0.97 -3.94 -9.40
N PRO A 146 -0.83 -4.89 -8.46
CA PRO A 146 -0.56 -4.57 -7.07
C PRO A 146 0.75 -3.80 -6.94
N LYS A 147 0.85 -2.94 -5.93
CA LYS A 147 2.04 -2.09 -5.74
C LYS A 147 2.56 -2.20 -4.32
N VAL A 148 3.87 -2.32 -4.17
CA VAL A 148 4.54 -2.14 -2.88
C VAL A 148 4.85 -0.66 -2.71
N THR A 149 4.41 -0.08 -1.60
CA THR A 149 4.65 1.31 -1.25
C THR A 149 5.78 1.37 -0.23
N TYR A 150 6.82 2.10 -0.58
CA TYR A 150 7.91 2.49 0.31
C TYR A 150 7.76 3.96 0.67
N SER A 151 8.11 4.31 1.90
CA SER A 151 8.14 5.71 2.34
C SER A 151 9.41 6.00 3.09
N PHE A 152 9.96 7.19 2.87
CA PHE A 152 11.13 7.68 3.59
C PHE A 152 11.02 9.19 3.79
N LYS A 153 11.70 9.69 4.83
CA LYS A 153 11.72 11.11 5.20
C LYS A 153 13.11 11.47 5.72
N GLY A 154 13.39 12.76 5.77
CA GLY A 154 14.63 13.28 6.35
C GLY A 154 14.69 14.79 6.16
N GLU A 155 15.89 15.33 6.31
CA GLU A 155 16.19 16.71 5.96
C GLU A 155 17.26 16.75 4.88
N ALA A 156 17.12 17.68 3.95
CA ALA A 156 18.08 17.94 2.89
C ALA A 156 18.50 19.40 2.89
N ARG A 157 19.79 19.65 2.67
CA ARG A 157 20.38 20.96 2.42
C ARG A 157 21.08 20.89 1.07
N VAL A 158 20.28 21.04 0.03
CA VAL A 158 20.67 20.90 -1.39
C VAL A 158 20.26 22.15 -2.15
N PHE A 159 20.88 22.41 -3.30
CA PHE A 159 20.57 23.57 -4.13
C PHE A 159 19.07 23.60 -4.48
N GLU A 160 18.42 24.75 -4.24
CA GLU A 160 16.97 24.97 -4.42
C GLU A 160 16.03 23.97 -3.68
N GLY A 161 16.57 23.12 -2.80
CA GLY A 161 15.80 22.10 -2.08
C GLY A 161 15.50 20.86 -2.94
N VAL A 162 16.04 20.78 -4.17
CA VAL A 162 15.80 19.64 -5.06
C VAL A 162 16.77 18.51 -4.76
N TYR A 163 16.23 17.37 -4.38
CA TYR A 163 16.99 16.14 -4.17
C TYR A 163 16.51 15.04 -5.10
N HIS A 164 17.40 14.11 -5.40
CA HIS A 164 17.13 12.97 -6.26
C HIS A 164 17.13 11.68 -5.44
N TYR A 165 16.39 10.69 -5.92
CA TYR A 165 16.35 9.37 -5.32
C TYR A 165 16.38 8.27 -6.35
N ALA A 166 16.97 7.15 -5.97
CA ALA A 166 16.88 5.90 -6.69
C ALA A 166 16.62 4.74 -5.71
N ILE A 167 15.82 3.77 -6.13
CA ILE A 167 15.63 2.51 -5.41
C ILE A 167 16.13 1.40 -6.31
N SER A 168 17.09 0.61 -5.83
CA SER A 168 17.68 -0.50 -6.58
C SER A 168 17.67 -1.80 -5.78
N ASP A 169 17.76 -2.92 -6.48
CA ASP A 169 17.98 -4.25 -5.91
C ASP A 169 19.46 -4.70 -6.02
N GLY A 170 20.36 -3.76 -6.33
CA GLY A 170 21.77 -4.02 -6.64
C GLY A 170 22.06 -4.38 -8.10
N HIS A 171 21.06 -4.82 -8.87
CA HIS A 171 21.21 -5.15 -10.29
C HIS A 171 20.46 -4.18 -11.20
N ASN A 172 19.30 -3.71 -10.77
CA ASN A 172 18.40 -2.85 -11.52
C ASN A 172 17.86 -1.72 -10.65
N TYR A 173 17.58 -0.58 -11.29
CA TYR A 173 16.80 0.47 -10.66
C TYR A 173 15.31 0.17 -10.81
N LEU A 174 14.64 -0.01 -9.67
CA LEU A 174 13.20 -0.27 -9.59
C LEU A 174 12.38 1.02 -9.64
N ALA A 175 12.95 2.12 -9.14
CA ALA A 175 12.38 3.46 -9.22
C ALA A 175 13.49 4.52 -9.21
N LYS A 176 13.26 5.63 -9.92
CA LYS A 176 14.07 6.86 -9.85
C LYS A 176 13.14 8.06 -9.84
N GLY A 177 13.63 9.18 -9.33
CA GLY A 177 12.94 10.47 -9.44
C GLY A 177 13.59 11.52 -8.55
N TYR A 178 12.85 12.60 -8.32
CA TYR A 178 13.27 13.69 -7.46
C TYR A 178 12.18 14.08 -6.47
N GLY A 179 12.55 14.86 -5.47
CA GLY A 179 11.65 15.49 -4.52
C GLY A 179 12.11 16.90 -4.19
N MET A 180 11.26 17.59 -3.43
CA MET A 180 11.49 18.95 -2.99
C MET A 180 11.48 18.96 -1.46
N ALA A 181 12.56 19.46 -0.88
CA ALA A 181 12.65 19.76 0.54
C ALA A 181 11.92 21.08 0.85
N SER A 182 11.52 21.27 2.11
CA SER A 182 10.77 22.48 2.50
C SER A 182 11.59 23.77 2.44
N ALA A 183 12.91 23.67 2.26
CA ALA A 183 13.85 24.76 2.08
C ALA A 183 15.03 24.29 1.21
N GLY A 184 15.66 25.23 0.49
CA GLY A 184 16.93 25.00 -0.18
C GLY A 184 18.12 25.46 0.65
N GLY A 185 19.31 24.98 0.28
CA GLY A 185 20.56 25.43 0.91
C GLY A 185 20.70 26.96 0.89
N PRO A 186 21.23 27.58 1.96
CA PRO A 186 21.99 26.97 3.06
C PRO A 186 21.16 26.36 4.19
N GLU A 187 19.84 26.52 4.17
CA GLU A 187 18.95 25.99 5.21
C GLU A 187 18.66 24.50 5.01
N TRP A 188 18.37 23.81 6.11
CA TRP A 188 17.88 22.43 6.07
C TRP A 188 16.38 22.42 5.81
N GLY A 189 15.95 21.78 4.72
CA GLY A 189 14.54 21.55 4.41
C GLY A 189 14.11 20.13 4.76
N ALA A 190 12.98 19.96 5.42
CA ALA A 190 12.38 18.66 5.65
C ALA A 190 11.78 18.11 4.34
N PHE A 191 11.86 16.79 4.14
CA PHE A 191 11.18 16.11 3.04
C PHE A 191 10.50 14.82 3.49
N SER A 192 9.47 14.43 2.74
CA SER A 192 8.83 13.12 2.87
C SER A 192 8.41 12.61 1.49
N LYS A 193 8.78 11.37 1.18
CA LYS A 193 8.49 10.74 -0.11
C LYS A 193 7.79 9.40 0.08
N LYS A 194 6.84 9.13 -0.83
CA LYS A 194 6.26 7.80 -1.04
C LYS A 194 6.54 7.38 -2.46
N VAL A 195 7.03 6.16 -2.62
CA VAL A 195 7.34 5.55 -3.92
C VAL A 195 6.55 4.25 -4.03
N ARG A 196 5.83 4.09 -5.13
CA ARG A 196 5.03 2.88 -5.41
C ARG A 196 5.70 2.08 -6.52
N ILE A 197 6.11 0.86 -6.22
CA ILE A 197 6.77 -0.05 -7.15
C ILE A 197 5.79 -1.19 -7.47
N PRO A 198 5.51 -1.50 -8.76
CA PRO A 198 4.69 -2.66 -9.10
C PRO A 198 5.22 -3.94 -8.47
N LEU A 199 4.35 -4.75 -7.86
CA LEU A 199 4.73 -6.02 -7.22
C LEU A 199 5.39 -6.96 -8.22
N SER A 200 5.01 -6.88 -9.50
CA SER A 200 5.61 -7.62 -10.61
C SER A 200 7.08 -7.28 -10.89
N LYS A 201 7.55 -6.11 -10.46
CA LYS A 201 8.96 -5.68 -10.57
C LYS A 201 9.77 -5.95 -9.30
N MET A 202 9.12 -6.39 -8.23
CA MET A 202 9.82 -6.67 -6.99
C MET A 202 10.70 -7.91 -7.17
N PRO A 203 11.96 -7.88 -6.72
CA PRO A 203 12.78 -9.09 -6.72
C PRO A 203 12.15 -10.13 -5.78
N VAL A 204 12.40 -11.40 -6.05
CA VAL A 204 11.85 -12.51 -5.24
C VAL A 204 12.55 -12.57 -3.88
N ASN A 205 13.85 -12.28 -3.87
CA ASN A 205 14.76 -12.32 -2.74
C ASN A 205 15.82 -11.21 -2.90
N GLY A 206 16.48 -10.85 -1.80
CA GLY A 206 17.58 -9.89 -1.82
C GLY A 206 17.28 -8.61 -1.06
N THR A 207 18.04 -7.57 -1.38
CA THR A 207 18.08 -6.32 -0.61
C THR A 207 17.68 -5.16 -1.49
N LEU A 208 16.80 -4.29 -0.98
CA LEU A 208 16.50 -3.01 -1.63
C LEU A 208 17.23 -1.88 -0.93
N MET A 209 17.93 -1.09 -1.73
CA MET A 209 18.67 0.10 -1.30
C MET A 209 17.95 1.35 -1.78
N LEU A 210 17.86 2.34 -0.91
CA LEU A 210 17.55 3.72 -1.26
C LEU A 210 18.86 4.48 -1.40
N GLU A 211 19.04 5.13 -2.55
CA GLU A 211 20.07 6.15 -2.78
C GLU A 211 19.38 7.52 -2.79
N LEU A 212 19.89 8.46 -2.01
CA LEU A 212 19.55 9.88 -2.06
C LEU A 212 20.78 10.66 -2.50
N TYR A 213 20.62 11.61 -3.41
CA TYR A 213 21.74 12.41 -3.91
C TYR A 213 21.26 13.79 -4.36
N GLU A 214 22.23 14.69 -4.50
CA GLU A 214 22.08 15.97 -5.17
C GLU A 214 22.72 15.85 -6.57
N GLU A 215 22.15 16.48 -7.58
CA GLU A 215 22.82 16.60 -8.88
C GLU A 215 23.68 17.85 -8.89
N SER A 216 24.95 17.71 -9.26
CA SER A 216 25.89 18.82 -9.40
C SER A 216 25.38 19.82 -10.45
N ALA A 217 25.24 21.09 -10.05
CA ALA A 217 24.84 22.16 -10.97
C ALA A 217 25.85 22.37 -12.14
N LYS A 218 27.07 21.84 -12.01
CA LYS A 218 28.13 21.98 -13.00
C LYS A 218 27.99 20.99 -14.16
N ASP A 219 27.65 19.74 -13.86
CA ASP A 219 27.74 18.62 -14.81
C ASP A 219 26.63 17.56 -14.66
N GLY A 220 25.67 17.77 -13.76
CA GLY A 220 24.56 16.86 -13.50
C GLY A 220 24.95 15.55 -12.82
N GLN A 221 26.21 15.40 -12.40
CA GLN A 221 26.68 14.18 -11.76
C GLN A 221 26.12 14.07 -10.33
N PRO A 222 25.79 12.86 -9.85
CA PRO A 222 25.41 12.64 -8.45
C PRO A 222 26.54 13.05 -7.50
N ILE A 223 26.20 13.91 -6.55
CA ILE A 223 27.06 14.34 -5.45
C ILE A 223 26.30 14.22 -4.13
N ASN A 224 27.05 14.23 -3.02
CA ASN A 224 26.49 14.14 -1.66
C ASN A 224 25.58 12.92 -1.45
N ASN A 225 25.95 11.77 -1.99
CA ASN A 225 25.12 10.57 -1.94
C ASN A 225 24.98 10.02 -0.51
N VAL A 226 23.80 9.49 -0.21
CA VAL A 226 23.48 8.72 0.99
C VAL A 226 22.73 7.46 0.59
N ASP A 227 23.24 6.32 1.06
CA ASP A 227 22.60 5.02 0.89
C ASP A 227 21.96 4.54 2.19
N MET A 228 20.80 3.91 2.07
CA MET A 228 20.09 3.31 3.19
C MET A 228 19.45 1.98 2.78
N LEU A 229 19.57 0.97 3.63
CA LEU A 229 18.77 -0.25 3.51
C LEU A 229 17.28 0.12 3.59
N LEU A 230 16.56 -0.04 2.48
CA LEU A 230 15.13 0.24 2.44
C LEU A 230 14.33 -0.99 2.87
N ASP A 231 14.72 -2.16 2.39
CA ASP A 231 14.00 -3.39 2.64
C ASP A 231 14.87 -4.63 2.45
N GLN A 232 14.53 -5.70 3.17
CA GLN A 232 15.11 -7.02 2.98
C GLN A 232 13.98 -8.00 2.63
N LEU A 233 14.17 -8.72 1.52
CA LEU A 233 13.27 -9.74 1.05
C LEU A 233 13.88 -11.10 1.39
N PRO A 234 13.10 -12.02 1.97
CA PRO A 234 13.62 -13.29 2.45
C PRO A 234 14.32 -14.05 1.32
N TRP A 235 15.47 -14.63 1.65
CA TRP A 235 16.06 -15.68 0.85
C TRP A 235 15.20 -16.92 1.09
N ASN A 236 14.45 -17.34 0.07
CA ASN A 236 13.65 -18.56 0.15
C ASN A 236 14.54 -19.80 0.10
#